data_AF-A0A5T8G389-F1
#
_entry.id   AF-A0A5T8G389-F1
#
_cell.length_a   1.000
_cell.length_b   1.000
_cell.length_c   1.000
_cell.angle_alpha   90.00
_cell.angle_beta   90.00
_cell.angle_gamma   90.00
#
_symmetry.space_group_name_H-M   'P 1'
#
loop_
_entity.id
_entity.type
_entity.pdbx_description
1 polymer ?
#
loop_
_entity_poly.entity_id
_entity_poly.type
_entity_poly.pdbx_seq_one_letter_code
_entity_poly.pdbx_strand_id
1 'polypeptide(L)' 'MQDIPQNTLNETTKTEQSARADLWEFDLTGIGGGRYFFCNEPNGKGEPVTWQGRQYEPYPLQAQDVEM' A
#
# COMPACT_ATOMS: atom_id res chain seq x y z
N MET A 1 -30.16 -33.51 9.30
CA MET A 1 -29.51 -32.20 9.47
C MET A 1 -28.02 -32.47 9.47
N GLN A 2 -27.30 -32.09 8.41
CA GLN A 2 -25.89 -32.42 8.23
C GLN A 2 -25.04 -31.28 8.79
N ASP A 3 -24.11 -31.60 9.69
CA ASP A 3 -23.18 -30.66 10.31
C ASP A 3 -22.19 -30.18 9.23
N ILE A 4 -22.27 -28.90 8.88
CA ILE A 4 -21.38 -28.28 7.88
C ILE A 4 -20.05 -28.05 8.61
N PRO A 5 -18.93 -28.64 8.16
CA PRO A 5 -17.65 -28.42 8.82
C PRO A 5 -17.31 -26.92 8.79
N GLN A 6 -16.99 -26.36 9.95
CA GLN A 6 -16.62 -24.94 10.11
C GLN A 6 -15.40 -24.52 9.27
N ASN A 7 -14.74 -25.47 8.60
CA ASN A 7 -13.63 -25.23 7.70
C ASN A 7 -14.07 -24.74 6.29
N THR A 8 -15.37 -24.61 6.03
CA THR A 8 -15.92 -23.92 4.84
C THR A 8 -16.61 -22.61 5.21
N LEU A 9 -16.09 -21.89 6.20
CA LEU A 9 -16.44 -20.49 6.38
C LEU A 9 -15.80 -19.70 5.23
N ASN A 10 -16.53 -19.62 4.12
CA ASN A 10 -16.22 -18.79 2.96
C ASN A 10 -15.83 -17.38 3.45
N GLU A 11 -14.69 -16.85 2.97
CA GLU A 11 -14.10 -15.54 3.29
C GLU A 11 -15.00 -14.33 2.92
N THR A 12 -16.29 -14.55 2.69
CA THR A 12 -17.30 -13.56 2.28
C THR A 12 -18.05 -12.99 3.49
N THR A 13 -17.32 -12.58 4.53
CA THR A 13 -17.88 -11.68 5.56
C THR A 13 -16.80 -10.76 6.14
N LYS A 14 -15.89 -10.27 5.29
CA LYS A 14 -15.02 -9.15 5.66
C LYS A 14 -15.48 -7.90 4.93
N THR A 15 -16.54 -7.30 5.44
CA THR A 15 -16.85 -5.88 5.20
C THR A 15 -15.82 -5.04 5.95
N GLU A 16 -14.56 -5.16 5.55
CA GLU A 16 -13.52 -4.23 5.93
C GLU A 16 -12.96 -3.77 4.60
N GLN A 17 -13.29 -2.52 4.26
CA GLN A 17 -12.68 -1.77 3.18
C GLN A 17 -11.21 -2.18 3.09
N SER A 18 -10.88 -2.90 2.02
CA SER A 18 -9.53 -3.35 1.74
C SER A 18 -8.67 -2.09 1.69
N ALA A 19 -8.00 -1.75 2.79
CA ALA A 19 -6.92 -0.78 2.83
C ALA A 19 -5.75 -1.40 2.05
N ARG A 20 -5.94 -1.56 0.74
CA ARG A 20 -4.92 -2.04 -0.17
C ARG A 20 -4.05 -0.83 -0.44
N ALA A 21 -2.83 -0.88 0.06
CA ALA A 21 -1.84 0.12 -0.30
C ALA A 21 -1.57 0.02 -1.81
N ASP A 22 -1.81 1.11 -2.53
CA ASP A 22 -1.42 1.28 -3.92
C ASP A 22 0.09 1.51 -3.98
N LEU A 23 0.79 0.63 -4.69
CA LEU A 23 2.24 0.68 -4.88
C LEU A 23 2.55 1.15 -6.30
N TRP A 24 3.37 2.20 -6.41
CA TRP A 24 3.75 2.84 -7.66
C TRP A 24 5.26 2.75 -7.88
N GLU A 25 5.64 2.60 -9.14
CA GLU A 25 7.03 2.56 -9.57
C GLU A 25 7.21 3.51 -10.75
N PHE A 26 8.18 4.40 -10.64
CA PHE A 26 8.55 5.33 -11.70
C PHE A 26 9.98 5.04 -12.12
N ASP A 27 10.15 4.54 -13.34
CA ASP A 27 11.46 4.35 -13.94
C ASP A 27 11.80 5.54 -14.85
N LEU A 28 12.71 6.39 -14.39
CA LEU A 28 13.24 7.52 -15.16
C LEU A 28 14.64 7.21 -15.74
N THR A 29 15.10 5.95 -15.67
CA THR A 29 16.44 5.57 -16.10
C THR A 29 16.65 5.80 -17.60
N GLY A 30 15.57 5.70 -18.39
CA GLY A 30 15.57 5.98 -19.82
C GLY A 30 15.93 7.43 -20.20
N ILE A 31 15.87 8.37 -19.26
CA ILE A 31 16.25 9.78 -19.44
C ILE A 31 17.44 10.20 -18.55
N GLY A 32 18.18 9.24 -17.99
CA GLY A 32 19.29 9.49 -17.07
C GLY A 32 18.85 9.82 -15.63
N GLY A 33 17.58 9.61 -15.30
CA GLY A 33 17.05 9.72 -13.94
C GLY A 33 17.18 8.42 -13.13
N GLY A 34 16.61 8.42 -11.92
CA GLY A 34 16.55 7.25 -11.04
C GLY A 34 15.27 6.42 -11.20
N ARG A 35 15.18 5.35 -10.43
CA ARG A 35 13.93 4.58 -10.23
C ARG A 35 13.38 4.90 -8.85
N TYR A 36 12.12 5.30 -8.78
CA TYR A 36 11.44 5.75 -7.56
C TYR A 36 10.28 4.83 -7.23
N PHE A 37 10.03 4.64 -5.93
CA PHE A 37 9.02 3.72 -5.40
C PHE A 37 8.13 4.47 -4.40
N PHE A 38 6.83 4.53 -4.66
CA PHE A 38 5.88 5.28 -3.84
C PHE A 38 4.70 4.44 -3.38
N CYS A 39 4.12 4.76 -2.22
CA CYS A 39 2.85 4.21 -1.76
C CYS A 39 1.84 5.31 -1.41
N ASN A 40 0.54 5.02 -1.57
CA ASN A 40 -0.53 5.95 -1.20
C ASN A 40 -0.63 6.17 0.31
N GLU A 41 -0.36 5.12 1.10
CA GLU A 41 -0.47 5.12 2.55
C GLU A 41 0.80 4.49 3.16
N PRO A 42 1.28 5.01 4.31
CA PRO A 42 2.31 4.31 5.07
C PRO A 42 1.76 2.97 5.57
N ASN A 43 2.64 2.07 6.00
CA ASN A 43 2.20 0.83 6.62
C ASN A 43 1.42 1.12 7.93
N GLY A 44 0.82 0.09 8.54
CA GLY A 44 0.06 0.24 9.79
C GLY A 44 0.86 0.78 10.99
N LYS A 45 2.17 0.98 10.86
CA LYS A 45 3.06 1.60 11.84
C LYS A 45 3.46 3.04 11.51
N GLY A 46 2.98 3.59 10.38
CA GLY A 46 3.41 4.90 9.90
C GLY A 46 4.79 4.89 9.23
N GLU A 47 5.35 3.71 8.96
CA GLU A 47 6.66 3.53 8.32
C GLU A 47 6.50 3.29 6.81
N PRO A 48 7.56 3.49 6.00
CA PRO A 48 7.53 3.15 4.59
C PRO A 48 7.22 1.66 4.37
N VAL A 49 6.47 1.38 3.31
CA VAL A 49 6.02 0.03 3.00
C VAL A 49 7.17 -0.73 2.35
N THR A 50 7.60 -1.86 2.93
CA THR A 50 8.59 -2.74 2.28
C THR A 50 7.88 -3.88 1.58
N TRP A 51 8.02 -3.99 0.26
CA TRP A 51 7.40 -5.02 -0.56
C TRP A 51 8.41 -5.61 -1.55
N GLN A 52 8.51 -6.95 -1.56
CA GLN A 52 9.49 -7.70 -2.38
C GLN A 52 10.93 -7.18 -2.28
N GLY A 53 11.36 -6.77 -1.09
CA GLY A 53 12.71 -6.24 -0.85
C GLY A 53 12.92 -4.80 -1.34
N ARG A 54 11.86 -4.10 -1.74
CA ARG A 54 11.90 -2.69 -2.14
C ARG A 54 11.13 -1.86 -1.12
N GLN A 55 11.68 -0.70 -0.79
CA GLN A 55 11.03 0.27 0.09
C GLN A 55 10.20 1.24 -0.77
N TYR A 56 8.92 1.37 -0.44
CA TYR A 56 7.99 2.31 -1.04
C TYR A 56 7.74 3.42 -0.03
N GLU A 57 8.06 4.64 -0.44
CA GLU A 57 7.90 5.80 0.42
C GLU A 57 6.48 6.36 0.27
N PRO A 58 5.78 6.65 1.38
CA PRO A 58 4.50 7.33 1.29
C PRO A 58 4.72 8.71 0.68
N TYR A 59 3.73 9.19 -0.08
CA TYR A 59 3.81 10.54 -0.62
C TYR A 59 3.96 11.53 0.56
N PRO A 60 4.94 12.44 0.54
CA PRO A 60 5.05 13.47 1.56
C PRO A 60 3.87 14.42 1.39
N LEU A 61 2.73 14.12 2.03
CA LEU A 61 1.58 15.03 2.14
C LEU A 61 1.86 16.18 3.12
N GLN A 62 3.12 16.51 3.35
CA GLN A 62 3.51 17.72 4.02
C GLN A 62 3.33 18.83 2.98
N ALA A 63 2.18 19.50 3.01
CA ALA A 63 2.08 20.86 2.51
C ALA A 63 3.00 21.73 3.39
N GLN A 64 4.31 21.59 3.18
CA GLN A 64 5.28 22.56 3.61
C GLN A 64 5.04 23.77 2.71
N ASP A 65 4.25 24.69 3.27
CA ASP A 65 3.97 26.03 2.78
C ASP A 65 2.85 26.15 1.73
N VAL A 66 1.60 26.17 2.21
CA VAL A 66 0.64 27.11 1.62
C VAL A 66 0.90 28.44 2.31
N GLU A 67 1.57 29.37 1.62
CA GLU A 67 1.65 30.76 2.09
C GLU A 67 0.20 31.27 2.25
N MET A 68 -0.20 31.56 3.50
CA MET A 68 -1.45 32.25 3.83
C MET A 68 -1.34 33.74 3.52
#